data_AF-A0A497DI41-F1
#
_entry.id   AF-A0A497DI41-F1
#
_cell.length_a   1.000
_cell.length_b   1.000
_cell.length_c   1.000
_cell.angle_alpha   90.00
_cell.angle_beta   90.00
_cell.angle_gamma   90.00
#
_symmetry.space_group_name_H-M   'P 1'
#
loop_
_entity.id
_entity.type
_entity.pdbx_description
1 polymer ?
#
loop_
_entity_poly.entity_id
_entity_poly.type
_entity_poly.pdbx_seq_one_letter_code
_entity_poly.pdbx_strand_id
1 'polypeptide(L)'
;MWQVIVRVILRYRLIILSLIALITLFMGYTGSKINMSYEMASMLPNDDPINIEYQKFKKQFGQDGSVIFVAIQDSNLFTLDHFRSWYDLTGNVSKINGVEGVVSAAHAFSLVRNDSLKKFDFKPILNHRPTSQAEVDSAKKILYSLPLYNGRLFNKKTNVNLMMITLDKTVINSKKRIPLIGEIKEMIDQYGSTYHIKIHYSGLPYIRTVTSKMIQNELLLFILMALVIASILLFILFKSFRAVFFAMLVVIVAVIWALGTVVLFGYKITILTGIMPPLLIVIGVENSIFLLNKYLSEFREHGNKVKALSRMISRIGNANLLTNATTAVGFAAFIITGNQMLVEFGIIAALNIFLIYL
;
A
#
# COMPACT_ATOMS: atom_id res chain seq x y z
N MET A 1 -9.29 -35.95 25.63
CA MET A 1 -8.75 -34.58 25.40
C MET A 1 -9.86 -33.52 25.37
N TRP A 2 -10.80 -33.55 24.41
CA TRP A 2 -11.85 -32.51 24.25
C TRP A 2 -12.73 -32.29 25.47
N GLN A 3 -13.13 -33.33 26.20
CA GLN A 3 -13.93 -33.14 27.42
C GLN A 3 -13.18 -32.41 28.55
N VAL A 4 -11.86 -32.53 28.61
CA VAL A 4 -11.03 -31.78 29.56
C VAL A 4 -11.01 -30.30 29.17
N ILE A 5 -10.80 -30.01 27.87
CA ILE A 5 -10.84 -28.65 27.31
C ILE A 5 -12.19 -27.99 27.62
N VAL A 6 -13.30 -28.67 27.33
CA VAL A 6 -14.66 -28.17 27.63
C VAL A 6 -14.80 -27.85 29.12
N ARG A 7 -14.34 -28.74 30.01
CA ARG A 7 -14.44 -28.56 31.46
C ARG A 7 -13.62 -27.36 31.93
N VAL A 8 -12.42 -27.18 31.39
CA VAL A 8 -11.55 -26.02 31.69
C VAL A 8 -12.20 -24.72 31.22
N ILE A 9 -12.67 -24.67 29.97
CA ILE A 9 -13.33 -23.49 29.39
C ILE A 9 -14.55 -23.09 30.22
N LEU A 10 -15.41 -24.06 30.58
CA LEU A 10 -16.62 -23.78 31.34
C LEU A 10 -16.32 -23.39 32.79
N ARG A 11 -15.31 -24.01 33.43
CA ARG A 11 -14.94 -23.73 34.82
C ARG A 11 -14.29 -22.35 34.99
N TYR A 12 -13.42 -21.96 34.06
CA TYR A 12 -12.65 -20.71 34.12
C TYR A 12 -13.10 -19.66 33.11
N ARG A 13 -14.36 -19.71 32.66
CA ARG A 13 -14.90 -18.86 31.59
C ARG A 13 -14.64 -17.35 31.80
N LEU A 14 -14.78 -16.84 33.03
CA LEU A 14 -14.57 -15.42 33.32
C LEU A 14 -13.10 -15.03 33.20
N ILE A 15 -12.19 -15.91 33.64
CA ILE A 15 -10.75 -15.70 33.54
C ILE A 15 -10.34 -15.72 32.05
N ILE A 16 -10.83 -16.70 31.29
CA ILE A 16 -10.54 -16.83 29.86
C ILE A 16 -11.05 -15.60 29.10
N LEU A 17 -12.31 -15.18 29.32
CA LEU A 17 -12.85 -13.98 28.69
C LEU A 17 -12.07 -12.71 29.06
N SER A 18 -11.63 -12.60 30.31
CA SER A 18 -10.81 -11.45 30.77
C SER A 18 -9.43 -11.46 30.10
N LEU A 19 -8.81 -12.63 29.95
CA LEU A 19 -7.54 -12.78 29.24
C LEU A 19 -7.69 -12.45 27.75
N ILE A 20 -8.73 -12.95 27.09
CA ILE A 20 -9.02 -12.62 25.68
C ILE A 20 -9.22 -11.12 25.53
N ALA A 21 -9.98 -10.48 26.42
CA ALA A 21 -10.19 -9.04 26.40
C ALA A 21 -8.88 -8.27 26.57
N LEU A 22 -8.03 -8.66 27.53
CA LEU A 22 -6.75 -8.01 27.78
C LEU A 22 -5.76 -8.18 26.61
N ILE A 23 -5.67 -9.38 26.04
CA ILE A 23 -4.87 -9.64 24.84
C ILE A 23 -5.41 -8.83 23.66
N THR A 24 -6.73 -8.75 23.50
CA THR A 24 -7.35 -7.95 22.43
C THR A 24 -7.06 -6.47 22.59
N LEU A 25 -7.10 -5.93 23.81
CA LEU A 25 -6.72 -4.54 24.08
C LEU A 25 -5.23 -4.31 23.75
N PHE A 26 -4.35 -5.22 24.17
CA PHE A 26 -2.93 -5.16 23.85
C PHE A 26 -2.66 -5.24 22.34
N MET A 27 -3.33 -6.17 21.63
CA MET A 27 -3.23 -6.33 20.19
C MET A 27 -3.82 -5.13 19.45
N GLY A 28 -4.92 -4.55 19.93
CA GLY A 28 -5.51 -3.34 19.37
C GLY A 28 -4.60 -2.12 19.53
N TYR A 29 -4.00 -1.95 20.70
CA TYR A 29 -3.00 -0.90 20.95
C TYR A 29 -1.73 -1.10 20.11
N THR A 30 -1.30 -2.35 19.92
CA THR A 30 -0.14 -2.66 19.08
C THR A 30 -0.48 -2.45 17.60
N GLY A 31 -1.65 -2.89 17.17
CA GLY A 31 -2.18 -2.69 15.81
C GLY A 31 -2.40 -1.22 15.46
N SER A 32 -2.66 -0.33 16.42
CA SER A 32 -2.74 1.11 16.15
C SER A 32 -1.40 1.73 15.74
N LYS A 33 -0.28 1.03 15.95
CA LYS A 33 1.08 1.46 15.57
C LYS A 33 1.47 0.99 14.16
N ILE A 34 0.51 0.56 13.34
CA ILE A 34 0.77 0.01 12.02
C ILE A 34 1.52 1.00 11.13
N ASN A 35 2.49 0.47 10.39
CA ASN A 35 3.26 1.22 9.42
C ASN A 35 3.02 0.65 8.03
N MET A 36 2.72 1.51 7.06
CA MET A 36 2.66 1.11 5.67
C MET A 36 4.06 0.90 5.11
N SER A 37 4.21 -0.09 4.24
CA SER A 37 5.41 -0.22 3.43
C SER A 37 5.38 0.83 2.31
N TYR A 38 6.43 1.66 2.26
CA TYR A 38 6.62 2.69 1.23
C TYR A 38 7.67 2.29 0.19
N GLU A 39 8.32 1.15 0.40
CA GLU A 39 9.36 0.61 -0.46
C GLU A 39 8.76 -0.30 -1.54
N MET A 40 9.50 -0.48 -2.63
CA MET A 40 9.13 -1.51 -3.61
C MET A 40 9.43 -2.86 -3.01
N ALA A 41 8.50 -3.80 -3.18
CA ALA A 41 8.76 -5.20 -2.88
C ALA A 41 10.01 -5.66 -3.65
N SER A 42 10.96 -6.28 -2.96
CA SER A 42 11.93 -7.11 -3.67
C SER A 42 11.18 -8.31 -4.21
N MET A 43 11.07 -8.39 -5.54
CA MET A 43 10.43 -9.54 -6.19
C MET A 43 11.35 -10.77 -6.16
N LEU A 44 12.66 -10.53 -6.16
CA LEU A 44 13.69 -11.55 -6.11
C LEU A 44 14.16 -11.79 -4.66
N PRO A 45 14.59 -13.03 -4.35
CA PRO A 45 15.28 -13.35 -3.11
C PRO A 45 16.53 -12.50 -2.88
N ASN A 46 16.96 -12.39 -1.62
CA ASN A 46 18.15 -11.61 -1.24
C ASN A 46 19.47 -12.23 -1.72
N ASP A 47 19.48 -13.55 -1.87
CA ASP A 47 20.60 -14.37 -2.33
C ASP A 47 20.62 -14.56 -3.86
N ASP A 48 19.59 -14.08 -4.58
CA ASP A 48 19.53 -14.14 -6.03
C ASP A 48 20.69 -13.32 -6.67
N PRO A 49 21.46 -13.91 -7.61
CA PRO A 49 22.58 -13.22 -8.25
C PRO A 49 22.22 -11.87 -8.89
N ILE A 50 21.03 -11.77 -9.49
CA ILE A 50 20.54 -10.55 -10.14
C ILE A 50 20.27 -9.48 -9.09
N ASN A 51 19.70 -9.85 -7.94
CA ASN A 51 19.49 -8.90 -6.85
C ASN A 51 20.82 -8.41 -6.27
N ILE A 52 21.79 -9.30 -6.07
CA ILE A 52 23.13 -8.92 -5.59
C ILE A 52 23.81 -7.94 -6.56
N GLU A 53 23.75 -8.22 -7.87
CA GLU A 53 24.28 -7.34 -8.91
C GLU A 53 23.58 -5.97 -8.90
N TYR A 54 22.25 -5.97 -8.82
CA TYR A 54 21.46 -4.76 -8.75
C TYR A 54 21.79 -3.92 -7.50
N GLN A 55 21.99 -4.54 -6.33
CA GLN A 55 22.42 -3.79 -5.13
C GLN A 55 23.82 -3.20 -5.28
N LYS A 56 24.75 -3.89 -5.96
CA LYS A 56 26.08 -3.34 -6.28
C LYS A 56 25.97 -2.14 -7.21
N PHE A 57 25.19 -2.26 -8.28
CA PHE A 57 24.89 -1.16 -9.20
C PHE A 57 24.30 0.05 -8.44
N LYS A 58 23.32 -0.20 -7.57
CA LYS A 58 22.67 0.83 -6.76
C LYS A 58 23.63 1.54 -5.80
N LYS A 59 24.62 0.83 -5.24
CA LYS A 59 25.65 1.44 -4.38
C LYS A 59 26.59 2.37 -5.16
N GLN A 60 26.90 2.02 -6.42
CA GLN A 60 27.82 2.79 -7.25
C GLN A 60 27.14 3.98 -7.95
N PHE A 61 25.96 3.76 -8.52
CA PHE A 61 25.26 4.75 -9.36
C PHE A 61 24.08 5.42 -8.65
N GLY A 62 23.70 4.92 -7.48
CA GLY A 62 22.53 5.39 -6.73
C GLY A 62 21.25 4.64 -7.10
N GLN A 63 20.14 5.08 -6.50
CA GLN A 63 18.82 4.49 -6.71
C GLN A 63 18.08 5.20 -7.85
N ASP A 64 17.59 4.41 -8.82
CA ASP A 64 16.60 4.86 -9.81
C ASP A 64 15.20 5.00 -9.21
N GLY A 65 14.36 5.80 -9.87
CA GLY A 65 12.96 5.93 -9.52
C GLY A 65 12.64 6.97 -8.45
N SER A 66 13.49 7.98 -8.28
CA SER A 66 13.18 9.19 -7.50
C SER A 66 12.46 10.28 -8.31
N VAL A 67 12.21 10.04 -9.59
CA VAL A 67 11.64 11.02 -10.51
C VAL A 67 10.13 10.84 -10.65
N ILE A 68 9.39 11.94 -10.49
CA ILE A 68 8.02 12.10 -10.96
C ILE A 68 8.06 12.65 -12.37
N PHE A 69 7.20 12.12 -13.23
CA PHE A 69 6.98 12.62 -14.58
C PHE A 69 5.62 13.30 -14.65
N VAL A 70 5.60 14.52 -15.16
CA VAL A 70 4.39 15.30 -15.37
C VAL A 70 4.34 15.65 -16.86
N ALA A 71 3.33 15.16 -17.57
CA ALA A 71 3.16 15.41 -18.99
C ALA A 71 1.96 16.32 -19.23
N ILE A 72 2.14 17.26 -20.14
CA ILE A 72 1.08 18.10 -20.72
C ILE A 72 1.11 17.94 -22.23
N GLN A 73 -0.07 18.02 -22.85
CA GLN A 73 -0.19 18.12 -24.30
C GLN A 73 -0.78 19.48 -24.62
N ASP A 74 0.06 20.41 -25.05
CA ASP A 74 -0.31 21.81 -25.25
C ASP A 74 0.45 22.39 -26.45
N SER A 75 -0.28 22.72 -27.51
CA SER A 75 0.27 23.40 -28.69
C SER A 75 0.68 24.84 -28.40
N ASN A 76 0.12 25.45 -27.37
CA ASN A 76 0.31 26.85 -27.00
C ASN A 76 1.38 27.04 -25.93
N LEU A 77 2.06 25.97 -25.49
CA LEU A 77 3.07 26.04 -24.42
C LEU A 77 4.16 27.08 -24.71
N PHE A 78 4.53 27.25 -25.98
CA PHE A 78 5.56 28.20 -26.40
C PHE A 78 5.03 29.60 -26.72
N THR A 79 3.80 29.93 -26.32
CA THR A 79 3.35 31.33 -26.27
C THR A 79 3.92 32.00 -25.02
N LEU A 80 4.20 33.30 -25.07
CA LEU A 80 4.89 34.02 -24.00
C LEU A 80 4.23 33.81 -22.63
N ASP A 81 2.90 33.92 -22.54
CA ASP A 81 2.20 33.82 -21.26
C ASP A 81 2.17 32.38 -20.72
N HIS A 82 1.89 31.38 -21.56
CA HIS A 82 1.94 29.97 -21.13
C HIS A 82 3.36 29.57 -20.71
N PHE A 83 4.37 29.94 -21.51
CA PHE A 83 5.75 29.58 -21.26
C PHE A 83 6.29 30.24 -19.98
N ARG A 84 5.89 31.49 -19.71
CA ARG A 84 6.19 32.18 -18.44
C ARG A 84 5.59 31.45 -17.25
N SER A 85 4.31 31.11 -17.31
CA SER A 85 3.66 30.37 -16.23
C SER A 85 4.27 28.99 -16.04
N TRP A 86 4.68 28.31 -17.12
CA TRP A 86 5.41 27.04 -17.04
C TRP A 86 6.81 27.20 -16.44
N TYR A 87 7.52 28.29 -16.76
CA TYR A 87 8.80 28.66 -16.16
C TYR A 87 8.67 28.92 -14.66
N ASP A 88 7.66 29.71 -14.26
CA ASP A 88 7.38 30.06 -12.88
C ASP A 88 6.96 28.82 -12.08
N LEU A 89 6.07 27.98 -12.63
CA LEU A 89 5.69 26.69 -12.05
C LEU A 89 6.91 25.80 -11.81
N THR A 90 7.76 25.63 -12.83
CA THR A 90 8.98 24.80 -12.72
C THR A 90 9.89 25.32 -11.60
N GLY A 91 10.09 26.64 -11.54
CA GLY A 91 10.90 27.28 -10.49
C GLY A 91 10.29 27.14 -9.10
N ASN A 92 8.97 27.25 -8.97
CA ASN A 92 8.28 27.11 -7.68
C ASN A 92 8.32 25.67 -7.18
N VAL A 93 8.08 24.68 -8.04
CA VAL A 93 8.20 23.25 -7.69
C VAL A 93 9.62 22.92 -7.24
N SER A 94 10.65 23.51 -7.86
CA SER A 94 12.05 23.29 -7.46
C SER A 94 12.41 23.79 -6.06
N LYS A 95 11.60 24.70 -5.48
CA LYS A 95 11.80 25.24 -4.14
C LYS A 95 11.09 24.45 -3.04
N ILE A 96 10.26 23.47 -3.41
CA ILE A 96 9.54 22.64 -2.44
C ILE A 96 10.54 21.77 -1.67
N ASN A 97 10.44 21.78 -0.34
CA ASN A 97 11.31 20.98 0.52
C ASN A 97 11.15 19.48 0.21
N GLY A 98 12.25 18.82 -0.20
CA GLY A 98 12.24 17.42 -0.64
C GLY A 98 12.23 17.23 -2.16
N VAL A 99 12.28 18.31 -2.94
CA VAL A 99 12.61 18.28 -4.37
C VAL A 99 14.11 18.60 -4.54
N GLU A 100 14.86 17.69 -5.17
CA GLU A 100 16.29 17.87 -5.46
C GLU A 100 16.52 18.64 -6.77
N GLY A 101 15.59 18.54 -7.72
CA GLY A 101 15.71 19.24 -8.99
C GLY A 101 14.51 19.05 -9.91
N VAL A 102 14.31 20.01 -10.80
CA VAL A 102 13.23 19.98 -11.79
C VAL A 102 13.79 20.31 -13.16
N VAL A 103 13.48 19.47 -14.15
CA VAL A 103 13.84 19.70 -15.55
C VAL A 103 12.56 19.78 -16.37
N SER A 104 12.39 20.88 -17.10
CA SER A 104 11.27 21.10 -18.02
C SER A 104 11.76 21.85 -19.26
N ALA A 105 10.93 21.99 -20.29
CA ALA A 105 11.26 22.80 -21.46
C ALA A 105 11.67 24.26 -21.11
N ALA A 106 11.22 24.79 -19.96
CA ALA A 106 11.54 26.13 -19.49
C ALA A 106 12.83 26.21 -18.65
N HIS A 107 13.27 25.11 -18.04
CA HIS A 107 14.51 25.01 -17.25
C HIS A 107 15.43 23.91 -17.79
N ALA A 108 15.54 23.83 -19.12
CA ALA A 108 16.43 22.90 -19.79
C ALA A 108 17.85 23.45 -19.91
N PHE A 109 18.83 22.55 -20.06
CA PHE A 109 20.25 22.87 -20.12
C PHE A 109 20.87 22.37 -21.42
N SER A 110 21.75 23.16 -22.00
CA SER A 110 22.66 22.71 -23.05
C SER A 110 23.92 22.11 -22.43
N LEU A 111 24.40 21.01 -23.02
CA LEU A 111 25.67 20.40 -22.64
C LEU A 111 26.76 20.95 -23.55
N VAL A 112 27.71 21.69 -22.96
CA VAL A 112 28.87 22.21 -23.68
C VAL A 112 30.09 21.44 -23.24
N ARG A 113 30.81 20.84 -24.19
CA ARG A 113 32.04 20.10 -23.90
C ARG A 113 33.13 21.10 -23.48
N ASN A 114 33.74 20.84 -22.32
CA ASN A 114 34.88 21.60 -21.81
C ASN A 114 36.13 20.72 -21.91
N ASP A 115 36.88 20.90 -22.99
CA ASP A 115 38.06 20.07 -23.31
C ASP A 115 39.23 20.30 -22.34
N SER A 116 39.30 21.49 -21.74
CA SER A 116 40.34 21.81 -20.75
C SER A 116 40.12 21.05 -19.42
N LEU A 117 38.88 20.96 -18.97
CA LEU A 117 38.52 20.27 -17.72
C LEU A 117 38.10 18.80 -17.93
N LYS A 118 38.05 18.34 -19.19
CA LYS A 118 37.54 17.02 -19.60
C LYS A 118 36.15 16.73 -19.00
N LYS A 119 35.28 17.73 -18.99
CA LYS A 119 33.92 17.68 -18.40
C LYS A 119 32.90 18.31 -19.34
N PHE A 120 31.61 18.16 -19.01
CA PHE A 120 30.53 18.89 -19.65
C PHE A 120 30.03 19.99 -18.73
N ASP A 121 29.93 21.21 -19.26
CA ASP A 121 29.31 22.35 -18.58
C ASP A 121 27.81 22.36 -18.90
N PHE A 122 26.99 22.46 -17.87
CA PHE A 122 25.54 22.58 -17.98
C PHE A 122 25.18 24.06 -18.06
N LYS A 123 24.85 24.56 -19.26
CA LYS A 123 24.44 25.96 -19.46
C LYS A 123 22.92 26.04 -19.64
N PRO A 124 22.18 26.76 -18.77
CA PRO A 124 20.75 26.93 -18.94
C PRO A 124 20.42 27.50 -20.32
N ILE A 125 19.35 27.02 -20.96
CA ILE A 125 18.86 27.59 -22.22
C ILE A 125 18.29 28.99 -21.96
N LEU A 126 17.67 29.19 -20.80
CA LEU A 126 17.17 30.48 -20.32
C LEU A 126 17.73 30.75 -18.93
N ASN A 127 18.34 31.92 -18.74
CA ASN A 127 18.91 32.35 -17.47
C ASN A 127 17.94 33.21 -16.63
N HIS A 128 16.87 33.69 -17.24
CA HIS A 128 15.85 34.49 -16.59
C HIS A 128 14.47 34.17 -17.17
N ARG A 129 13.44 34.64 -16.47
CA ARG A 129 12.07 34.60 -16.95
C ARG A 129 11.97 35.37 -18.28
N PRO A 130 11.42 34.78 -19.35
CA PRO A 130 11.45 35.41 -20.67
C PRO A 130 10.61 36.70 -20.72
N THR A 131 11.09 37.70 -21.42
CA THR A 131 10.48 39.04 -21.49
C THR A 131 9.60 39.23 -22.75
N SER A 132 9.88 38.48 -23.81
CA SER A 132 9.25 38.63 -25.13
C SER A 132 9.03 37.30 -25.84
N GLN A 133 8.12 37.26 -26.81
CA GLN A 133 7.87 36.07 -27.64
C GLN A 133 9.11 35.63 -28.43
N ALA A 134 9.92 36.59 -28.90
CA ALA A 134 11.16 36.30 -29.62
C ALA A 134 12.18 35.52 -28.78
N GLU A 135 12.26 35.79 -27.47
CA GLU A 135 13.10 35.01 -26.55
C GLU A 135 12.59 33.57 -26.42
N VAL A 136 11.27 33.38 -26.31
CA VAL A 136 10.64 32.05 -26.22
C VAL A 136 10.87 31.26 -27.50
N ASP A 137 10.73 31.89 -28.67
CA ASP A 137 10.96 31.27 -29.97
C ASP A 137 12.44 30.87 -30.15
N SER A 138 13.36 31.71 -29.69
CA SER A 138 14.80 31.40 -29.67
C SER A 138 15.09 30.20 -28.76
N ALA A 139 14.55 30.20 -27.53
CA ALA A 139 14.70 29.10 -26.59
C ALA A 139 14.11 27.79 -27.14
N LYS A 140 12.94 27.84 -27.77
CA LYS A 140 12.30 26.71 -28.45
C LYS A 140 13.19 26.15 -29.56
N LYS A 141 13.79 27.02 -30.39
CA LYS A 141 14.68 26.60 -31.48
C LYS A 141 15.92 25.89 -30.94
N ILE A 142 16.56 26.44 -29.90
CA ILE A 142 17.71 25.82 -29.24
C ILE A 142 17.30 24.48 -28.64
N LEU A 143 16.24 24.45 -27.83
CA LEU A 143 15.73 23.24 -27.19
C LEU A 143 15.45 22.12 -28.22
N TYR A 144 14.80 22.46 -29.33
CA TYR A 144 14.48 21.51 -30.40
C TYR A 144 15.69 21.06 -31.22
N SER A 145 16.80 21.80 -31.19
CA SER A 145 18.05 21.39 -31.84
C SER A 145 18.80 20.34 -31.03
N LEU A 146 18.55 20.23 -29.71
CA LEU A 146 19.26 19.33 -28.82
C LEU A 146 18.70 17.89 -28.91
N PRO A 147 19.49 16.92 -29.42
CA PRO A 147 19.02 15.54 -29.56
C PRO A 147 18.71 14.87 -28.22
N LEU A 148 19.36 15.33 -27.13
CA LEU A 148 19.20 14.80 -25.78
C LEU A 148 17.74 14.82 -25.29
N TYR A 149 16.97 15.82 -25.70
CA TYR A 149 15.62 16.07 -25.20
C TYR A 149 14.52 15.57 -26.12
N ASN A 150 14.83 15.31 -27.39
CA ASN A 150 13.85 14.84 -28.37
C ASN A 150 13.36 13.42 -28.02
N GLY A 151 12.05 13.28 -27.76
CA GLY A 151 11.46 12.02 -27.32
C GLY A 151 11.67 11.69 -25.84
N ARG A 152 12.30 12.59 -25.06
CA ARG A 152 12.51 12.44 -23.61
C ARG A 152 11.83 13.55 -22.81
N LEU A 153 12.04 14.81 -23.20
CA LEU A 153 11.44 15.98 -22.54
C LEU A 153 10.29 16.57 -23.35
N PHE A 154 10.31 16.41 -24.67
CA PHE A 154 9.22 16.86 -25.53
C PHE A 154 9.05 15.92 -26.74
N ASN A 155 7.87 15.98 -27.35
CA ASN A 155 7.58 15.36 -28.63
C ASN A 155 7.06 16.42 -29.61
N LYS A 156 7.86 16.71 -30.64
CA LYS A 156 7.56 17.75 -31.64
C LYS A 156 6.28 17.49 -32.44
N LYS A 157 5.90 16.22 -32.64
CA LYS A 157 4.75 15.84 -33.47
C LYS A 157 3.43 15.96 -32.71
N THR A 158 3.45 15.63 -31.43
CA THR A 158 2.23 15.57 -30.60
C THR A 158 2.06 16.77 -29.68
N ASN A 159 3.06 17.67 -29.60
CA ASN A 159 3.13 18.79 -28.65
C ASN A 159 3.07 18.33 -27.17
N VAL A 160 3.52 17.10 -26.90
CA VAL A 160 3.69 16.61 -25.53
C VAL A 160 4.97 17.19 -24.94
N ASN A 161 4.87 17.73 -23.73
CA ASN A 161 6.01 18.25 -22.98
C ASN A 161 5.99 17.63 -21.58
N LEU A 162 7.19 17.28 -21.09
CA LEU A 162 7.42 16.62 -19.82
C LEU A 162 8.10 17.58 -18.86
N MET A 163 7.71 17.51 -17.59
CA MET A 163 8.45 18.01 -16.45
C MET A 163 8.89 16.82 -15.62
N MET A 164 10.19 16.72 -15.39
CA MET A 164 10.83 15.69 -14.56
C MET A 164 11.17 16.32 -13.21
N ILE A 165 10.59 15.79 -12.13
CA ILE A 165 10.79 16.29 -10.77
C ILE A 165 11.53 15.21 -9.98
N THR A 166 12.79 15.46 -9.65
CA THR A 166 13.62 14.55 -8.86
C THR A 166 13.40 14.85 -7.39
N LEU A 167 13.05 13.83 -6.61
CA LEU A 167 12.79 13.97 -5.17
C LEU A 167 13.94 13.42 -4.32
N ASP A 168 14.04 13.94 -3.11
CA ASP A 168 14.97 13.47 -2.08
C ASP A 168 14.69 12.01 -1.71
N LYS A 169 15.74 11.18 -1.82
CA LYS A 169 15.72 9.74 -1.55
C LYS A 169 15.28 9.40 -0.12
N THR A 170 15.60 10.25 0.86
CA THR A 170 15.21 10.08 2.26
C THR A 170 13.71 10.31 2.45
N VAL A 171 13.11 11.17 1.63
CA VAL A 171 11.69 11.51 1.69
C VAL A 171 10.84 10.44 1.00
N ILE A 172 11.29 9.92 -0.15
CA ILE A 172 10.53 8.95 -0.99
C ILE A 172 10.18 7.66 -0.25
N ASN A 173 11.04 7.16 0.64
CA ASN A 173 10.79 5.90 1.35
C ASN A 173 10.11 6.12 2.72
N SER A 174 9.55 7.31 2.97
CA SER A 174 8.97 7.70 4.25
C SER A 174 7.51 8.12 4.14
N LYS A 175 6.84 8.25 5.30
CA LYS A 175 5.47 8.82 5.39
C LYS A 175 5.38 10.24 4.83
N LYS A 176 6.50 10.99 4.81
CA LYS A 176 6.57 12.35 4.27
C LYS A 176 6.39 12.43 2.75
N ARG A 177 6.49 11.29 2.04
CA ARG A 177 6.23 11.23 0.59
C ARG A 177 4.80 11.68 0.26
N ILE A 178 3.80 11.25 1.03
CA ILE A 178 2.39 11.54 0.72
C ILE A 178 2.11 13.06 0.68
N PRO A 179 2.44 13.86 1.72
CA PRO A 179 2.20 15.29 1.68
C PRO A 179 3.04 16.00 0.61
N LEU A 180 4.30 15.61 0.39
CA LEU A 180 5.15 16.18 -0.65
C LEU A 180 4.54 16.02 -2.05
N ILE A 181 4.12 14.81 -2.40
CA ILE A 181 3.46 14.55 -3.69
C ILE A 181 2.13 15.31 -3.79
N GLY A 182 1.42 15.47 -2.67
CA GLY A 182 0.19 16.26 -2.60
C GLY A 182 0.42 17.73 -2.95
N GLU A 183 1.42 18.36 -2.33
CA GLU A 183 1.80 19.76 -2.56
C GLU A 183 2.24 19.99 -4.01
N ILE A 184 3.09 19.11 -4.56
CA ILE A 184 3.51 19.16 -5.96
C ILE A 184 2.31 19.05 -6.90
N LYS A 185 1.43 18.08 -6.66
CA LYS A 185 0.25 17.83 -7.50
C LYS A 185 -0.72 19.01 -7.47
N GLU A 186 -0.95 19.60 -6.29
CA GLU A 186 -1.83 20.76 -6.14
C GLU A 186 -1.35 21.95 -6.98
N MET A 187 -0.06 22.29 -6.90
CA MET A 187 0.52 23.39 -7.67
C MET A 187 0.42 23.18 -9.18
N ILE A 188 0.63 21.94 -9.64
CA ILE A 188 0.57 21.59 -11.07
C ILE A 188 -0.87 21.50 -11.56
N ASP A 189 -1.80 20.99 -10.76
CA ASP A 189 -3.22 20.95 -11.11
C ASP A 189 -3.81 22.35 -11.22
N GLN A 190 -3.39 23.31 -10.38
CA GLN A 190 -3.78 24.72 -10.52
C GLN A 190 -3.37 25.31 -11.88
N TYR A 191 -2.17 24.99 -12.36
CA TYR A 191 -1.73 25.35 -13.70
C TYR A 191 -2.63 24.69 -14.77
N GLY A 192 -2.89 23.39 -14.63
CA GLY A 192 -3.78 22.64 -15.53
C GLY A 192 -5.19 23.24 -15.62
N SER A 193 -5.78 23.61 -14.48
CA SER A 193 -7.09 24.26 -14.42
C SER A 193 -7.10 25.65 -15.05
N THR A 194 -6.07 26.46 -14.81
CA THR A 194 -5.96 27.82 -15.37
C THR A 194 -5.96 27.80 -16.90
N TYR A 195 -5.19 26.87 -17.48
CA TYR A 195 -5.02 26.76 -18.93
C TYR A 195 -5.95 25.73 -19.59
N HIS A 196 -6.84 25.09 -18.82
CA HIS A 196 -7.76 24.05 -19.29
C HIS A 196 -7.05 22.88 -19.98
N ILE A 197 -5.87 22.50 -19.45
CA ILE A 197 -5.03 21.42 -19.97
C ILE A 197 -5.14 20.22 -19.04
N LYS A 198 -5.29 19.04 -19.64
CA LYS A 198 -5.24 17.77 -18.89
C LYS A 198 -3.79 17.46 -18.50
N ILE A 199 -3.55 17.38 -17.20
CA ILE A 199 -2.25 16.96 -16.65
C ILE A 199 -2.21 15.44 -16.52
N HIS A 200 -1.08 14.85 -16.91
CA HIS A 200 -0.80 13.43 -16.77
C HIS A 200 0.38 13.23 -15.83
N TYR A 201 0.23 12.34 -14.84
CA TYR A 201 1.25 12.04 -13.85
C TYR A 201 1.77 10.61 -14.00
N SER A 202 3.07 10.42 -13.81
CA SER A 202 3.74 9.12 -13.79
C SER A 202 5.00 9.18 -12.93
N GLY A 203 5.77 8.10 -12.91
CA GLY A 203 6.95 7.94 -12.07
C GLY A 203 6.66 7.16 -10.80
N LEU A 204 7.63 6.37 -10.37
CA LEU A 204 7.48 5.45 -9.23
C LEU A 204 7.07 6.16 -7.93
N PRO A 205 7.57 7.35 -7.56
CA PRO A 205 7.14 8.02 -6.33
C PRO A 205 5.66 8.39 -6.34
N TYR A 206 5.14 8.87 -7.49
CA TYR A 206 3.74 9.21 -7.66
C TYR A 206 2.87 7.95 -7.61
N ILE A 207 3.18 6.94 -8.44
CA ILE A 207 2.43 5.68 -8.51
C ILE A 207 2.37 5.03 -7.12
N ARG A 208 3.52 4.89 -6.44
CA ARG A 208 3.56 4.31 -5.09
C ARG A 208 2.75 5.12 -4.08
N THR A 209 2.71 6.45 -4.20
CA THR A 209 1.92 7.29 -3.30
C THR A 209 0.43 7.09 -3.51
N VAL A 210 -0.02 7.11 -4.77
CA VAL A 210 -1.42 6.86 -5.12
C VAL A 210 -1.83 5.47 -4.67
N THR A 211 -1.04 4.44 -4.96
CA THR A 211 -1.30 3.06 -4.54
C THR A 211 -1.31 2.92 -3.02
N SER A 212 -0.33 3.46 -2.29
CA SER A 212 -0.32 3.41 -0.82
C SER A 212 -1.54 4.11 -0.21
N LYS A 213 -1.94 5.27 -0.73
CA LYS A 213 -3.11 6.02 -0.25
C LYS A 213 -4.42 5.27 -0.56
N MET A 214 -4.52 4.65 -1.73
CA MET A 214 -5.64 3.80 -2.12
C MET A 214 -5.79 2.63 -1.13
N ILE A 215 -4.71 1.90 -0.85
CA ILE A 215 -4.73 0.80 0.13
C ILE A 215 -5.12 1.31 1.52
N GLN A 216 -4.56 2.44 1.97
CA GLN A 216 -4.91 3.02 3.28
C GLN A 216 -6.40 3.32 3.40
N ASN A 217 -6.99 3.92 2.35
CA ASN A 217 -8.40 4.29 2.35
C ASN A 217 -9.33 3.08 2.19
N GLU A 218 -8.95 2.12 1.35
CA GLU A 218 -9.77 0.95 1.04
C GLU A 218 -9.68 -0.14 2.10
N LEU A 219 -8.60 -0.20 2.89
CA LEU A 219 -8.44 -1.22 3.93
C LEU A 219 -9.59 -1.19 4.94
N LEU A 220 -9.93 -0.01 5.46
CA LEU A 220 -11.05 0.14 6.40
C LEU A 220 -12.38 -0.19 5.71
N LEU A 221 -12.56 0.30 4.49
CA LEU A 221 -13.77 0.07 3.70
C LEU A 221 -14.00 -1.43 3.46
N PHE A 222 -12.97 -2.18 3.06
CA PHE A 222 -13.06 -3.63 2.84
C PHE A 222 -13.33 -4.40 4.11
N ILE A 223 -12.70 -4.04 5.24
CA ILE A 223 -13.00 -4.66 6.53
C ILE A 223 -14.47 -4.44 6.89
N LEU A 224 -14.95 -3.19 6.83
CA LEU A 224 -16.33 -2.87 7.18
C LEU A 224 -17.34 -3.56 6.25
N MET A 225 -17.11 -3.54 4.94
CA MET A 225 -17.98 -4.21 3.98
C MET A 225 -17.98 -5.73 4.19
N ALA A 226 -16.82 -6.35 4.42
CA ALA A 226 -16.73 -7.78 4.71
C ALA A 226 -17.50 -8.14 6.00
N LEU A 227 -17.37 -7.35 7.07
CA LEU A 227 -18.11 -7.55 8.31
C LEU A 227 -19.62 -7.39 8.12
N VAL A 228 -20.06 -6.39 7.34
CA VAL A 228 -21.49 -6.16 7.04
C VAL A 228 -22.06 -7.32 6.23
N ILE A 229 -21.40 -7.73 5.16
CA ILE A 229 -21.84 -8.85 4.31
C ILE A 229 -21.88 -10.15 5.14
N ALA A 230 -20.85 -10.43 5.92
CA ALA A 230 -20.81 -11.58 6.83
C ALA A 230 -21.96 -11.54 7.84
N SER A 231 -22.23 -10.37 8.43
CA SER A 231 -23.34 -10.19 9.39
C SER A 231 -24.69 -10.47 8.75
N ILE A 232 -24.91 -9.98 7.52
CA ILE A 232 -26.14 -10.22 6.75
C ILE A 232 -26.30 -11.72 6.47
N LEU A 233 -25.25 -12.39 5.99
CA LEU A 233 -25.27 -13.83 5.70
C LEU A 233 -25.58 -14.65 6.96
N LEU A 234 -24.88 -14.37 8.07
CA LEU A 234 -25.14 -15.03 9.35
C LEU A 234 -26.56 -14.76 9.85
N PHE A 235 -27.07 -13.54 9.66
CA PHE A 235 -28.44 -13.20 10.04
C PHE A 235 -29.47 -13.98 9.22
N ILE A 236 -29.27 -14.11 7.91
CA ILE A 236 -30.15 -14.91 7.03
C ILE A 236 -30.15 -16.38 7.46
N LEU A 237 -28.98 -16.94 7.76
CA LEU A 237 -28.82 -18.35 8.13
C LEU A 237 -29.42 -18.67 9.51
N PHE A 238 -29.11 -17.86 10.52
CA PHE A 238 -29.49 -18.15 11.90
C PHE A 238 -30.78 -17.46 12.36
N LYS A 239 -31.23 -16.42 11.63
CA LYS A 239 -32.38 -15.57 11.98
C LYS A 239 -32.37 -15.10 13.44
N SER A 240 -31.17 -14.88 13.99
CA SER A 240 -30.96 -14.59 15.41
C SER A 240 -29.84 -13.58 15.60
N PHE A 241 -30.20 -12.38 16.07
CA PHE A 241 -29.24 -11.32 16.37
C PHE A 241 -28.19 -11.74 17.40
N ARG A 242 -28.55 -12.58 18.38
CA ARG A 242 -27.59 -13.07 19.38
C ARG A 242 -26.52 -13.96 18.75
N ALA A 243 -26.90 -14.87 17.86
CA ALA A 243 -25.96 -15.74 17.17
C ALA A 243 -25.00 -14.94 16.29
N VAL A 244 -25.53 -13.97 15.54
CA VAL A 244 -24.73 -13.05 14.71
C VAL A 244 -23.76 -12.25 15.57
N PHE A 245 -24.24 -11.63 16.66
CA PHE A 245 -23.40 -10.80 17.53
C PHE A 245 -22.21 -11.56 18.10
N PHE A 246 -22.42 -12.78 18.63
CA PHE A 246 -21.32 -13.57 19.20
C PHE A 246 -20.35 -14.08 18.13
N ALA A 247 -20.83 -14.47 16.94
CA ALA A 247 -19.95 -14.83 15.83
C ALA A 247 -19.09 -13.63 15.38
N MET A 248 -19.72 -12.47 15.16
CA MET A 248 -19.02 -11.26 14.75
C MET A 248 -18.03 -10.77 15.80
N LEU A 249 -18.33 -10.93 17.09
CA LEU A 249 -17.41 -10.59 18.16
C LEU A 249 -16.10 -11.38 18.06
N VAL A 250 -16.18 -12.70 17.82
CA VAL A 250 -14.99 -13.55 17.64
C VAL A 250 -14.21 -13.12 16.39
N VAL A 251 -14.91 -12.84 15.28
CA VAL A 251 -14.28 -12.39 14.04
C VAL A 251 -13.59 -11.03 14.19
N ILE A 252 -14.20 -10.08 14.90
CA ILE A 252 -13.59 -8.77 15.17
C ILE A 252 -12.32 -8.92 16.02
N VAL A 253 -12.37 -9.75 17.07
CA VAL A 253 -11.20 -10.07 17.90
C VAL A 253 -10.08 -10.64 17.04
N ALA A 254 -10.39 -11.58 16.15
CA ALA A 254 -9.43 -12.17 15.23
C ALA A 254 -8.78 -11.14 14.30
N VAL A 255 -9.56 -10.23 13.72
CA VAL A 255 -9.02 -9.16 12.86
C VAL A 255 -8.10 -8.23 13.65
N ILE A 256 -8.46 -7.88 14.89
CA ILE A 256 -7.61 -7.08 15.78
C ILE A 256 -6.28 -7.80 16.05
N TRP A 257 -6.32 -9.10 16.33
CA TRP A 257 -5.12 -9.90 16.57
C TRP A 257 -4.26 -10.04 15.31
N ALA A 258 -4.88 -10.15 14.13
CA ALA A 258 -4.19 -10.16 12.86
C ALA A 258 -3.42 -8.86 12.59
N LEU A 259 -4.04 -7.71 12.85
CA LEU A 259 -3.35 -6.42 12.70
C LEU A 259 -2.26 -6.23 13.77
N GLY A 260 -2.51 -6.68 15.02
CA GLY A 260 -1.52 -6.65 16.09
C GLY A 260 -0.30 -7.54 15.81
N THR A 261 -0.52 -8.75 15.30
CA THR A 261 0.56 -9.70 14.96
C THR A 261 1.47 -9.19 13.85
N VAL A 262 0.92 -8.54 12.82
CA VAL A 262 1.76 -7.87 11.79
C VAL A 262 2.77 -6.92 12.45
N VAL A 263 2.31 -6.10 13.40
CA VAL A 263 3.18 -5.13 14.09
C VAL A 263 4.14 -5.81 15.06
N LEU A 264 3.72 -6.86 15.79
CA LEU A 264 4.58 -7.61 16.71
C LEU A 264 5.77 -8.27 16.02
N PHE A 265 5.58 -8.76 14.80
CA PHE A 265 6.66 -9.32 13.98
C PHE A 265 7.52 -8.24 13.30
N GLY A 266 7.20 -6.96 13.49
CA GLY A 266 7.93 -5.84 12.88
C GLY A 266 7.65 -5.67 11.39
N TYR A 267 6.62 -6.34 10.86
CA TYR A 267 6.26 -6.27 9.46
C TYR A 267 5.46 -4.99 9.15
N LYS A 268 5.52 -4.57 7.88
CA LYS A 268 4.79 -3.40 7.39
C LYS A 268 3.58 -3.86 6.58
N ILE A 269 2.51 -3.06 6.57
CA ILE A 269 1.36 -3.37 5.70
C ILE A 269 1.75 -3.10 4.24
N THR A 270 1.65 -4.14 3.45
CA THR A 270 1.82 -4.18 2.00
C THR A 270 0.48 -4.39 1.30
N ILE A 271 0.48 -4.42 -0.03
CA ILE A 271 -0.69 -4.80 -0.83
C ILE A 271 -1.20 -6.19 -0.41
N LEU A 272 -0.31 -7.16 -0.21
CA LEU A 272 -0.68 -8.53 0.12
C LEU A 272 -1.24 -8.66 1.55
N THR A 273 -0.54 -8.10 2.54
CA THR A 273 -1.02 -8.17 3.93
C THR A 273 -2.29 -7.34 4.15
N GLY A 274 -2.56 -6.34 3.31
CA GLY A 274 -3.80 -5.58 3.33
C GLY A 274 -5.05 -6.41 3.02
N ILE A 275 -4.90 -7.55 2.33
CA ILE A 275 -6.00 -8.49 2.01
C ILE A 275 -6.25 -9.47 3.18
N MET A 276 -5.36 -9.53 4.16
CA MET A 276 -5.46 -10.50 5.25
C MET A 276 -6.71 -10.32 6.14
N PRO A 277 -7.12 -9.10 6.55
CA PRO A 277 -8.33 -8.93 7.35
C PRO A 277 -9.61 -9.50 6.69
N PRO A 278 -9.98 -9.19 5.43
CA PRO A 278 -11.16 -9.79 4.81
C PRO A 278 -11.05 -11.31 4.64
N LEU A 279 -9.86 -11.84 4.37
CA LEU A 279 -9.63 -13.28 4.31
C LEU A 279 -9.93 -13.98 5.66
N LEU A 280 -9.43 -13.42 6.76
CA LEU A 280 -9.65 -13.95 8.10
C LEU A 280 -11.11 -13.81 8.55
N ILE A 281 -11.81 -12.77 8.08
CA ILE A 281 -13.26 -12.64 8.29
C ILE A 281 -13.99 -13.84 7.68
N VAL A 282 -13.69 -14.22 6.44
CA VAL A 282 -14.33 -15.36 5.77
C VAL A 282 -14.11 -16.66 6.56
N ILE A 283 -12.86 -16.93 6.95
CA ILE A 283 -12.49 -18.15 7.71
C ILE A 283 -13.17 -18.15 9.11
N GLY A 284 -13.16 -17.01 9.81
CA GLY A 284 -13.79 -16.90 11.13
C GLY A 284 -15.31 -17.06 11.07
N VAL A 285 -15.95 -16.57 10.01
CA VAL A 285 -17.39 -16.74 9.76
C VAL A 285 -17.71 -18.20 9.47
N GLU A 286 -16.93 -18.88 8.64
CA GLU A 286 -17.08 -20.31 8.35
C GLU A 286 -17.01 -21.14 9.65
N ASN A 287 -15.95 -20.93 10.46
CA ASN A 287 -15.78 -21.59 11.75
C ASN A 287 -16.98 -21.36 12.67
N SER A 288 -17.47 -20.11 12.72
CA SER A 288 -18.64 -19.72 13.52
C SER A 288 -19.90 -20.44 13.04
N ILE A 289 -20.10 -20.59 11.73
CA ILE A 289 -21.27 -21.29 11.18
C ILE A 289 -21.29 -22.75 11.61
N PHE A 290 -20.17 -23.48 11.45
CA PHE A 290 -20.10 -24.89 11.84
C PHE A 290 -20.38 -25.09 13.33
N LEU A 291 -19.72 -24.31 14.19
CA LEU A 291 -19.87 -24.40 15.63
C LEU A 291 -21.30 -24.03 16.08
N LEU A 292 -21.82 -22.88 15.64
CA LEU A 292 -23.15 -22.40 16.03
C LEU A 292 -24.26 -23.34 15.55
N ASN A 293 -24.19 -23.83 14.32
CA ASN A 293 -25.22 -24.74 13.80
C ASN A 293 -25.30 -26.02 14.63
N LYS A 294 -24.15 -26.61 15.00
CA LYS A 294 -24.14 -27.80 15.84
C LYS A 294 -24.58 -27.53 17.27
N TYR A 295 -24.16 -26.42 17.86
CA TYR A 295 -24.66 -26.02 19.17
C TYR A 295 -26.18 -25.87 19.19
N LEU A 296 -26.75 -25.19 18.19
CA LEU A 296 -28.20 -24.98 18.10
C LEU A 296 -28.96 -26.29 17.87
N SER A 297 -28.43 -27.19 17.03
CA SER A 297 -28.99 -28.53 16.82
C SER A 297 -29.01 -29.35 18.12
N GLU A 298 -27.87 -29.47 18.82
CA GLU A 298 -27.79 -30.23 20.08
C GLU A 298 -28.61 -29.59 21.22
N PHE A 299 -28.71 -28.26 21.25
CA PHE A 299 -29.53 -27.55 22.23
C PHE A 299 -31.02 -27.80 22.01
N ARG A 300 -31.48 -27.85 20.75
CA ARG A 300 -32.88 -28.19 20.40
C ARG A 300 -33.24 -29.63 20.78
N GLU A 301 -32.31 -30.58 20.64
CA GLU A 301 -32.56 -31.98 20.97
C GLU A 301 -32.56 -32.29 22.48
N HIS A 302 -31.76 -31.57 23.27
CA HIS A 302 -31.52 -31.95 24.67
C HIS A 302 -31.93 -30.90 25.70
N GLY A 303 -32.17 -29.64 25.29
CA GLY A 303 -32.46 -28.52 26.21
C GLY A 303 -31.32 -28.14 27.18
N ASN A 304 -30.24 -28.91 27.23
CA ASN A 304 -29.14 -28.73 28.16
C ASN A 304 -27.95 -28.03 27.49
N LYS A 305 -27.70 -26.77 27.88
CA LYS A 305 -26.63 -25.91 27.32
C LYS A 305 -25.24 -26.51 27.47
N VAL A 306 -24.92 -27.07 28.64
CA VAL A 306 -23.59 -27.62 28.94
C VAL A 306 -23.34 -28.87 28.09
N LYS A 307 -24.34 -29.74 27.98
CA LYS A 307 -24.27 -30.95 27.15
C LYS A 307 -24.14 -30.59 25.66
N ALA A 308 -24.87 -29.58 25.19
CA ALA A 308 -24.78 -29.08 23.82
C ALA A 308 -23.39 -28.52 23.49
N LEU A 309 -22.82 -27.68 24.36
CA LEU A 309 -21.46 -27.16 24.19
C LEU A 309 -20.40 -28.27 24.17
N SER A 310 -20.52 -29.25 25.09
CA SER A 310 -19.59 -30.37 25.14
C SER A 310 -19.63 -31.21 23.87
N ARG A 311 -20.82 -31.45 23.31
CA ARG A 311 -21.00 -32.23 22.08
C ARG A 311 -20.58 -31.46 20.84
N MET A 312 -20.86 -30.16 20.77
CA MET A 312 -20.36 -29.28 19.71
C MET A 312 -18.83 -29.40 19.62
N ILE A 313 -18.12 -29.17 20.72
CA ILE A 313 -16.64 -29.22 20.75
C ILE A 313 -16.14 -30.63 20.44
N SER A 314 -16.75 -31.68 21.00
CA SER A 314 -16.26 -33.05 20.79
C SER A 314 -16.51 -33.58 19.37
N ARG A 315 -17.56 -33.11 18.69
CA ARG A 315 -17.92 -33.57 17.33
C ARG A 315 -17.31 -32.72 16.24
N ILE A 316 -17.34 -31.39 16.39
CA ILE A 316 -16.88 -30.45 15.36
C ILE A 316 -15.47 -29.94 15.62
N GLY A 317 -15.01 -29.92 16.88
CA GLY A 317 -13.69 -29.38 17.22
C GLY A 317 -12.54 -30.01 16.43
N ASN A 318 -12.54 -31.34 16.26
CA ASN A 318 -11.54 -32.04 15.44
C ASN A 318 -11.65 -31.73 13.94
N ALA A 319 -12.86 -31.79 13.39
CA ALA A 319 -13.09 -31.51 11.97
C ALA A 319 -12.68 -30.08 11.63
N ASN A 320 -13.04 -29.13 12.50
CA ASN A 320 -12.71 -27.73 12.33
C ASN A 320 -11.22 -27.45 12.55
N LEU A 321 -10.56 -28.14 13.50
CA LEU A 321 -9.11 -28.04 13.66
C LEU A 321 -8.39 -28.51 12.40
N LEU A 322 -8.87 -29.60 11.78
CA LEU A 322 -8.26 -30.15 10.58
C LEU A 322 -8.41 -29.20 9.39
N THR A 323 -9.58 -28.60 9.17
CA THR A 323 -9.78 -27.60 8.10
C THR A 323 -8.95 -26.34 8.31
N ASN A 324 -8.85 -25.84 9.56
CA ASN A 324 -7.99 -24.69 9.86
C ASN A 324 -6.51 -25.06 9.69
N ALA A 325 -6.09 -26.26 10.10
CA ALA A 325 -4.72 -26.73 9.94
C ALA A 325 -4.34 -26.90 8.46
N THR A 326 -5.19 -27.49 7.62
CA THR A 326 -4.91 -27.61 6.19
C THR A 326 -4.83 -26.24 5.51
N THR A 327 -5.70 -25.30 5.89
CA THR A 327 -5.67 -23.92 5.39
C THR A 327 -4.39 -23.21 5.84
N ALA A 328 -4.02 -23.33 7.12
CA ALA A 328 -2.79 -22.76 7.65
C ALA A 328 -1.54 -23.34 6.98
N VAL A 329 -1.50 -24.65 6.71
CA VAL A 329 -0.43 -25.30 5.93
C VAL A 329 -0.38 -24.77 4.50
N GLY A 330 -1.53 -24.52 3.88
CA GLY A 330 -1.62 -23.88 2.56
C GLY A 330 -0.95 -22.50 2.53
N PHE A 331 -1.20 -21.66 3.54
CA PHE A 331 -0.50 -20.37 3.68
C PHE A 331 0.96 -20.52 4.10
N ALA A 332 1.29 -21.52 4.92
CA ALA A 332 2.65 -21.83 5.32
C ALA A 332 3.53 -22.25 4.13
N ALA A 333 2.96 -22.76 3.04
CA ALA A 333 3.70 -23.02 1.81
C ALA A 333 4.38 -21.75 1.25
N PHE A 334 3.83 -20.56 1.49
CA PHE A 334 4.47 -19.30 1.09
C PHE A 334 5.76 -19.00 1.87
N ILE A 335 5.96 -19.60 3.05
CA ILE A 335 7.17 -19.42 3.87
C ILE A 335 8.41 -20.00 3.16
N ILE A 336 8.20 -21.02 2.34
CA ILE A 336 9.27 -21.69 1.59
C ILE A 336 9.59 -20.92 0.30
N THR A 337 8.79 -19.91 -0.06
CA THR A 337 9.09 -19.07 -1.22
C THR A 337 10.25 -18.13 -0.90
N GLY A 338 11.13 -17.89 -1.87
CA GLY A 338 12.25 -16.95 -1.68
C GLY A 338 11.84 -15.47 -1.66
N ASN A 339 10.54 -15.14 -1.79
CA ASN A 339 10.06 -13.77 -1.80
C ASN A 339 9.64 -13.33 -0.39
N GLN A 340 10.35 -12.36 0.19
CA GLN A 340 10.11 -11.89 1.55
C GLN A 340 8.66 -11.45 1.81
N MET A 341 7.99 -10.80 0.85
CA MET A 341 6.61 -10.36 1.05
C MET A 341 5.64 -11.55 1.17
N LEU A 342 5.86 -12.61 0.39
CA LEU A 342 5.08 -13.84 0.47
C LEU A 342 5.37 -14.59 1.76
N VAL A 343 6.63 -14.61 2.21
CA VAL A 343 7.02 -15.22 3.49
C VAL A 343 6.34 -14.53 4.66
N GLU A 344 6.44 -13.20 4.75
CA GLU A 344 5.79 -12.40 5.79
C GLU A 344 4.28 -12.63 5.81
N PHE A 345 3.64 -12.62 4.64
CA PHE A 345 2.21 -12.93 4.49
C PHE A 345 1.87 -14.35 4.95
N GLY A 346 2.64 -15.36 4.54
CA GLY A 346 2.43 -16.76 4.87
C GLY A 346 2.55 -17.05 6.36
N ILE A 347 3.57 -16.49 7.03
CA ILE A 347 3.77 -16.61 8.49
C ILE A 347 2.57 -16.05 9.23
N ILE A 348 2.19 -14.80 8.93
CA ILE A 348 1.12 -14.13 9.67
C ILE A 348 -0.23 -14.80 9.39
N ALA A 349 -0.53 -15.18 8.14
CA ALA A 349 -1.77 -15.86 7.81
C ALA A 349 -1.88 -17.22 8.50
N ALA A 350 -0.85 -18.07 8.42
CA ALA A 350 -0.85 -19.39 9.05
C ALA A 350 -1.03 -19.29 10.58
N LEU A 351 -0.31 -18.37 11.23
CA LEU A 351 -0.44 -18.13 12.67
C LEU A 351 -1.86 -17.67 13.03
N ASN A 352 -2.40 -16.68 12.32
CA ASN A 352 -3.72 -16.12 12.66
C ASN A 352 -4.87 -17.09 12.40
N ILE A 353 -4.74 -18.01 11.44
CA ILE A 353 -5.74 -19.06 11.23
C ILE A 353 -5.82 -19.98 12.45
N PHE A 354 -4.68 -20.35 13.04
CA PHE A 354 -4.67 -21.10 14.30
C PHE A 354 -5.21 -20.28 15.47
N LEU A 355 -4.89 -18.99 15.54
CA LEU A 355 -5.41 -18.08 16.58
C LEU A 355 -6.92 -17.86 16.47
N ILE A 356 -7.50 -17.91 15.26
CA ILE A 356 -8.95 -17.84 15.04
C ILE A 356 -9.66 -19.09 15.54
N TYR A 357 -9.03 -20.26 15.34
CA TYR A 357 -9.57 -21.52 15.80
C TYR A 357 -9.60 -21.61 17.34
N LEU A 358 -8.55 -21.11 17.99
CA LEU A 358 -8.38 -21.09 19.43
C LEU A 358 -9.35 -20.11 20.10
#